data_AF-A0AAV6APN5-F1
#
_entry.id   AF-A0AAV6APN5-F1
#
_cell.length_a   1.000
_cell.length_b   1.000
_cell.length_c   1.000
_cell.angle_alpha   90.00
_cell.angle_beta   90.00
_cell.angle_gamma   90.00
#
_symmetry.space_group_name_H-M   'P 1'
#
loop_
_entity.id
_entity.type
_entity.pdbx_description
1 polymer ?
#
loop_
_entity_poly.entity_id
_entity_poly.type
_entity_poly.pdbx_seq_one_letter_code
_entity_poly.pdbx_strand_id
1 'polypeptide(L)' 'MIRRHSYADDCWTLPGGGVEAGEPRGDAASRELQEELGLSAEEWELNVGLEFS' A
#
# COMPACT_ATOMS: atom_id res chain seq x y z
N MET A 1 -8.41 -3.92 6.84
CA MET A 1 -9.65 -3.44 6.18
C MET A 1 -9.35 -3.31 4.70
N ILE A 2 -10.17 -3.86 3.79
CA ILE A 2 -9.82 -3.99 2.35
C ILE A 2 -10.94 -3.39 1.49
N ARG A 3 -10.58 -2.69 0.40
CA ARG A 3 -11.50 -2.16 -0.62
C ARG A 3 -11.53 -3.07 -1.85
N ARG A 4 -12.67 -3.14 -2.54
CA ARG A 4 -12.85 -3.92 -3.77
C ARG A 4 -12.66 -2.98 -4.98
N HIS A 5 -11.76 -3.32 -5.91
CA HIS A 5 -11.62 -2.61 -7.19
C HIS A 5 -12.27 -3.46 -8.30
N SER A 6 -13.36 -2.96 -8.89
CA SER A 6 -14.22 -3.73 -9.79
C SER A 6 -13.81 -3.62 -11.25
N TYR A 7 -12.65 -4.14 -11.66
CA TYR A 7 -12.33 -4.35 -13.10
C TYR A 7 -11.39 -5.53 -13.40
N ALA A 8 -10.98 -6.31 -12.39
CA ALA A 8 -10.35 -7.62 -12.57
C ALA A 8 -10.95 -8.57 -11.53
N ASP A 9 -11.30 -9.78 -11.96
CA ASP A 9 -11.98 -10.85 -11.22
C ASP A 9 -11.78 -10.80 -9.69
N ASP A 10 -12.87 -10.60 -8.93
CA ASP A 10 -13.11 -10.90 -7.48
C ASP A 10 -11.92 -11.03 -6.49
N CYS A 11 -10.82 -10.33 -6.73
CA CYS A 11 -9.61 -10.40 -5.92
C CYS A 11 -9.55 -9.19 -5.01
N TRP A 12 -9.36 -9.45 -3.72
CA TRP A 12 -9.05 -8.42 -2.74
C TRP A 12 -7.60 -7.98 -2.94
N THR A 13 -7.39 -6.68 -3.17
CA THR A 13 -6.05 -6.08 -3.30
C THR A 13 -5.74 -5.24 -2.08
N LEU A 14 -4.46 -5.17 -1.70
CA LEU A 14 -4.03 -4.24 -0.66
C LEU A 14 -4.16 -2.79 -1.17
N PRO A 15 -4.46 -1.83 -0.29
CA PRO A 15 -4.41 -0.41 -0.63
C PRO A 15 -2.98 -0.03 -1.02
N GLY A 16 -2.83 0.77 -2.06
CA GLY A 16 -1.50 1.15 -2.53
C GLY A 16 -1.49 1.83 -3.89
N GLY A 17 -0.38 2.53 -4.14
CA GLY A 17 -0.16 3.31 -5.34
C GLY A 17 1.33 3.58 -5.56
N GLY A 18 1.63 4.52 -6.44
CA GLY A 18 3.01 4.87 -6.80
C GLY A 18 3.72 5.61 -5.66
N VAL A 19 4.99 5.28 -5.43
CA VAL A 19 5.89 6.09 -4.59
C VAL A 19 6.35 7.29 -5.41
N GLU A 20 6.22 8.51 -4.88
CA GLU A 20 6.71 9.70 -5.57
C GLU A 20 8.25 9.81 -5.53
N ALA A 21 8.82 10.56 -6.46
CA ALA A 21 10.28 10.70 -6.56
C ALA A 21 10.86 11.42 -5.34
N GLY A 22 11.60 10.68 -4.51
CA GLY A 22 12.20 11.19 -3.27
C GLY A 22 11.33 11.00 -2.02
N GLU A 23 10.16 10.37 -2.15
CA GLU A 23 9.29 10.05 -1.03
C GLU A 23 9.73 8.74 -0.34
N PRO A 24 9.83 8.70 1.00
CA PRO A 24 10.02 7.45 1.74
C PRO A 24 8.85 6.49 1.50
N ARG A 25 9.14 5.19 1.34
CA ARG A 25 8.11 4.17 1.06
C ARG A 25 7.01 4.10 2.12
N GLY A 26 7.34 4.36 3.39
CA GLY A 26 6.35 4.40 4.47
C GLY A 26 5.41 5.60 4.38
N ASP A 27 5.90 6.73 3.88
CA ASP A 27 5.11 7.95 3.68
C ASP A 27 4.13 7.74 2.53
N ALA A 28 4.60 7.18 1.42
CA ALA A 28 3.76 6.77 0.30
C ALA A 28 2.67 5.78 0.73
N ALA A 29 3.03 4.75 1.50
CA ALA A 29 2.08 3.77 2.01
C ALA A 29 1.05 4.41 2.96
N SER A 30 1.47 5.37 3.80
CA SER A 30 0.57 6.12 4.68
C SER A 30 -0.40 6.99 3.91
N ARG A 31 0.09 7.70 2.89
CA ARG A 31 -0.70 8.56 2.03
C ARG A 31 -1.78 7.76 1.31
N GLU A 32 -1.41 6.67 0.65
CA GLU A 32 -2.34 5.79 -0.07
C GLU A 32 -3.37 5.15 0.89
N LEU A 33 -2.93 4.71 2.07
CA LEU A 33 -3.83 4.17 3.09
C LEU A 33 -4.88 5.20 3.54
N GLN A 34 -4.45 6.46 3.70
CA GLN A 34 -5.33 7.55 4.06
C GLN A 34 -6.28 7.95 2.92
N GLU A 35 -5.80 8.01 1.68
CA GLU A 35 -6.59 8.37 0.50
C GLU A 35 -7.66 7.33 0.17
N GLU A 36 -7.32 6.04 0.21
CA GLU A 36 -8.21 4.98 -0.23
C GLU A 36 -9.14 4.45 0.88
N LEU A 37 -8.68 4.45 2.12
CA LEU A 37 -9.38 3.85 3.26
C LEU A 37 -9.67 4.81 4.41
N GLY A 38 -9.07 6.01 4.43
CA GLY A 38 -9.25 6.97 5.52
C GLY A 38 -8.56 6.56 6.81
N LEU A 39 -7.59 5.64 6.76
CA LEU A 39 -6.91 5.07 7.93
C LEU A 39 -5.47 5.58 8.03
N SER A 40 -4.98 5.67 9.27
CA SER A 40 -3.58 5.96 9.59
C SER A 40 -2.95 4.75 10.29
N ALA A 41 -1.71 4.40 9.93
CA ALA A 41 -0.97 3.33 10.59
C ALA A 41 -0.05 3.89 11.68
N GLU A 42 0.11 3.16 12.78
CA GLU A 42 0.99 3.55 13.89
C GLU A 42 2.44 3.07 13.66
N GLU A 43 2.63 1.97 12.95
CA GLU A 43 3.94 1.37 12.66
C GLU A 43 3.97 0.78 11.24
N TRP A 44 5.12 0.89 10.59
CA TRP A 44 5.38 0.35 9.25
C TRP A 44 6.54 -0.62 9.29
N GLU A 45 6.31 -1.84 8.80
CA GLU A 45 7.37 -2.82 8.55
C GLU A 45 7.63 -2.92 7.04
N LEU A 46 8.83 -2.55 6.63
CA LEU A 46 9.25 -2.69 5.24
C LEU A 46 9.85 -4.07 5.00
N ASN A 47 9.05 -4.99 4.47
CA ASN A 47 9.56 -6.30 4.06
C ASN A 47 10.08 -6.25 2.61
N VAL A 48 11.39 -6.05 2.46
CA VAL A 48 12.06 -6.18 1.16
C VAL A 48 12.34 -7.66 0.88
N GLY A 49 11.34 -8.35 0.34
CA GLY A 49 11.48 -9.74 -0.10
C GLY A 49 12.48 -9.87 -1.24
N LEU A 50 13.77 -9.97 -0.92
CA LEU A 50 14.88 -10.31 -1.83
C LEU A 50 15.69 -11.45 -1.21
N GLU A 51 15.09 -12.64 -1.09
CA GLU A 51 15.88 -13.87 -1.14
C GLU A 51 15.88 -14.34 -2.60
N PHE A 52 16.85 -13.84 -3.36
CA PHE A 52 17.20 -14.42 -4.65
C PHE A 52 17.87 -15.77 -4.39
N SER A 53 17.28 -16.87 -4.88
CA SER A 53 17.99 -18.11 -5.16
C SER A 53 18.33 -18.21 -6.64
#